data_AF-A0A6J7BIT0-F1
#
_entry.id   AF-A0A6J7BIT0-F1
#
_cell.length_a   1.000
_cell.length_b   1.000
_cell.length_c   1.000
_cell.angle_alpha   90.00
_cell.angle_beta   90.00
_cell.angle_gamma   90.00
#
_symmetry.space_group_name_H-M   'P 1'
#
loop_
_entity.id
_entity.type
_entity.pdbx_description
1 polymer ?
#
loop_
_entity_poly.entity_id
_entity_poly.type
_entity_poly.pdbx_seq_one_letter_code
_entity_poly.pdbx_strand_id
1 'polypeptide(L)' 'MMTAEGEFIEVHEPISKEKAWMLTQHEQLTALEHVTEDEHGIRNPKTLGGKLRARLSRADSEQIQKPGGDSHKEIDSY' A
#
# COMPACT_ATOMS: atom_id res chain seq x y z
N MET A 1 -21.84 7.77 -28.65
CA MET A 1 -23.14 8.44 -28.90
C MET A 1 -22.85 9.87 -29.34
N MET A 2 -23.49 10.37 -30.38
CA MET A 2 -23.31 11.77 -30.85
C MET A 2 -24.40 12.65 -30.21
N THR A 3 -24.02 13.77 -29.59
CA THR A 3 -24.97 14.72 -29.00
C THR A 3 -25.62 15.60 -30.06
N ALA A 4 -26.66 16.35 -29.66
CA ALA A 4 -27.36 17.27 -30.54
C ALA A 4 -26.46 18.41 -31.05
N GLU A 5 -25.39 18.77 -30.33
CA GLU A 5 -24.37 19.72 -30.77
C GLU A 5 -23.31 19.12 -31.71
N GLY A 6 -23.36 17.81 -31.97
CA GLY A 6 -22.40 17.11 -32.83
C GLY A 6 -21.15 16.59 -32.10
N GLU A 7 -21.13 16.60 -30.77
CA GLU A 7 -20.01 16.04 -30.00
C GLU A 7 -20.14 14.53 -29.85
N PHE A 8 -19.05 13.80 -30.09
CA PHE A 8 -19.03 12.35 -29.89
C PHE A 8 -18.60 12.03 -28.46
N ILE A 9 -19.49 11.40 -27.70
CA ILE A 9 -19.23 10.92 -26.34
C ILE A 9 -19.15 9.39 -26.37
N GLU A 10 -18.05 8.85 -25.84
CA GLU A 10 -17.96 7.44 -25.50
C GLU A 10 -18.47 7.23 -24.07
N VAL A 11 -19.57 6.48 -23.94
CA VAL A 11 -20.12 6.15 -22.62
C VAL A 11 -19.47 4.85 -22.17
N HIS A 12 -18.57 4.94 -21.21
CA HIS A 12 -18.00 3.75 -20.57
C HIS A 12 -18.91 3.27 -19.43
N GLU A 13 -19.00 1.95 -19.28
CA GLU A 13 -19.56 1.36 -18.07
C GLU A 13 -18.68 1.73 -16.87
N PRO A 14 -19.25 2.25 -15.77
CA PRO A 14 -18.49 2.48 -14.57
C PRO A 14 -17.93 1.16 -14.04
N ILE A 15 -16.65 1.17 -13.74
CA ILE A 15 -15.92 0.06 -13.15
C ILE A 15 -16.59 -0.40 -11.84
N SER A 16 -16.78 -1.72 -11.69
CA SER A 16 -17.34 -2.29 -10.45
C SER A 16 -16.46 -1.96 -9.24
N LYS A 17 -17.04 -1.90 -8.04
CA LYS A 17 -16.31 -1.56 -6.80
C LYS A 17 -15.17 -2.54 -6.53
N GLU A 18 -15.37 -3.82 -6.82
CA GLU A 18 -14.38 -4.88 -6.64
C GLU A 18 -13.20 -4.68 -7.60
N LYS A 19 -13.49 -4.36 -8.86
CA LYS A 19 -12.47 -4.10 -9.87
C LYS A 19 -11.73 -2.79 -9.57
N ALA A 20 -12.42 -1.76 -9.08
CA ALA A 20 -11.79 -0.51 -8.65
C ALA A 20 -10.81 -0.77 -7.51
N TRP A 21 -11.23 -1.53 -6.49
CA TRP A 21 -10.38 -1.93 -5.38
C TRP A 21 -9.17 -2.74 -5.85
N MET A 22 -9.38 -3.71 -6.75
CA MET A 22 -8.30 -4.55 -7.27
C MET A 22 -7.25 -3.75 -8.07
N LEU A 23 -7.69 -2.75 -8.83
CA LEU A 23 -6.79 -1.91 -9.63
C LEU A 23 -6.10 -0.81 -8.81
N THR A 24 -6.67 -0.44 -7.67
CA THR A 24 -6.14 0.63 -6.81
C THR A 24 -5.44 0.11 -5.57
N GLN A 25 -5.56 -1.18 -5.25
CA GLN A 25 -4.77 -1.77 -4.17
C GLN A 25 -3.29 -1.79 -4.54
N HIS A 26 -2.47 -1.23 -3.65
CA HIS A 26 -1.02 -1.30 -3.75
C HIS A 26 -0.50 -1.96 -2.49
N GLU A 27 0.38 -2.95 -2.64
CA GLU A 27 1.12 -3.50 -1.52
C GLU A 27 2.11 -2.44 -1.03
N GLN A 28 1.98 -2.04 0.23
CA GLN A 28 2.94 -1.14 0.86
C GLN A 28 4.05 -1.97 1.48
N LEU A 29 5.30 -1.69 1.12
CA LEU A 29 6.46 -2.32 1.75
C LEU A 29 6.57 -1.85 3.20
N THR A 30 6.76 -2.81 4.11
CA THR A 30 7.01 -2.52 5.52
C THR A 30 8.41 -1.96 5.73
N ALA A 31 8.61 -1.30 6.87
CA ALA A 31 9.94 -0.87 7.27
C ALA A 31 10.94 -2.04 7.25
N LEU A 32 12.18 -1.74 6.84
CA LEU A 32 13.24 -2.73 6.77
C LEU A 32 13.54 -3.30 8.18
N GLU A 33 13.54 -4.62 8.29
CA GLU A 33 13.97 -5.29 9.52
C GLU A 33 15.49 -5.32 9.65
N HIS A 34 15.98 -5.21 10.87
CA HIS A 34 17.41 -5.32 11.15
C HIS A 34 17.82 -6.78 11.32
N VAL A 35 18.49 -7.33 10.31
CA VAL A 35 19.02 -8.70 10.34
C VAL A 35 20.46 -8.71 10.85
N THR A 36 20.73 -9.50 11.88
CA THR A 36 22.05 -9.64 12.51
C THR A 36 22.86 -10.83 12.00
N GLU A 37 22.18 -11.90 11.59
CA GLU A 37 22.75 -13.17 11.15
C GLU A 37 21.98 -13.68 9.93
N ASP A 38 22.65 -14.39 9.03
CA ASP A 38 22.00 -15.02 7.88
C ASP A 38 21.30 -16.34 8.24
N GLU A 39 20.66 -16.98 7.25
CA GLU A 39 19.95 -18.26 7.43
C GLU A 39 20.86 -19.40 7.95
N HIS A 40 22.18 -19.25 7.83
CA HIS A 40 23.17 -20.22 8.29
C HIS A 40 23.82 -19.80 9.63
N GLY A 41 23.33 -18.73 10.26
CA GLY A 41 23.85 -18.19 11.53
C GLY A 41 25.16 -17.40 11.39
N ILE A 42 25.57 -17.05 10.18
CA ILE A 42 26.79 -16.27 9.95
C ILE A 42 26.47 -14.79 10.22
N ARG A 43 27.29 -14.16 11.07
CA ARG A 43 27.14 -12.75 11.44
C ARG A 43 27.29 -11.83 10.24
N ASN A 44 26.35 -10.89 10.12
CA ASN A 44 26.37 -9.88 9.07
C ASN A 44 27.52 -8.87 9.32
N PRO A 45 28.49 -8.70 8.40
CA PRO A 45 29.61 -7.77 8.59
C PRO A 45 29.18 -6.30 8.67
N LYS A 46 27.95 -5.97 8.25
CA LYS A 46 27.40 -4.60 8.23
C LYS A 46 26.39 -4.34 9.34
N THR A 47 26.54 -4.93 10.51
CA THR A 47 25.59 -4.80 11.64
C THR A 47 25.24 -3.35 11.98
N LEU A 48 26.25 -2.48 12.18
CA LEU A 48 26.03 -1.08 12.57
C LEU A 48 25.33 -0.26 11.48
N GLY A 49 25.80 -0.39 10.22
CA GLY A 49 25.20 0.31 9.08
C GLY A 49 23.78 -0.18 8.77
N GLY A 50 23.56 -1.49 8.86
CA GLY A 50 22.24 -2.10 8.73
C GLY A 50 21.28 -1.63 9.82
N LYS A 51 21.75 -1.50 11.06
CA LYS A 51 20.96 -0.98 12.18
C LYS A 51 20.54 0.47 11.94
N LEU A 52 21.47 1.33 11.50
CA LEU A 52 21.14 2.73 11.19
C LEU A 52 20.11 2.81 10.05
N ARG A 53 20.32 2.04 8.97
CA ARG A 53 19.40 1.98 7.84
C ARG A 53 17.99 1.53 8.25
N ALA A 54 17.89 0.48 9.07
CA ALA A 54 16.61 0.00 9.58
C ALA A 54 15.88 1.08 10.42
N ARG A 55 16.63 1.82 11.25
CA ARG A 55 16.07 2.92 12.05
C ARG A 55 15.55 4.07 11.18
N LEU A 56 16.29 4.45 10.14
CA LEU A 56 15.85 5.49 9.20
C LEU A 56 14.62 5.03 8.41
N SER A 57 14.62 3.79 7.92
CA SER A 57 13.47 3.20 7.22
C SER A 57 12.22 3.17 8.09
N ARG A 58 12.34 2.88 9.39
CA ARG A 58 11.22 2.91 10.34
C ARG A 58 10.74 4.32 10.67
N ALA A 59 11.63 5.32 10.64
CA ALA A 59 11.25 6.70 10.88
C ALA A 59 10.50 7.31 9.68
N ASP A 60 10.84 6.88 8.46
CA ASP A 60 10.24 7.33 7.20
C ASP A 60 9.00 6.52 6.81
N SER A 61 8.75 5.36 7.43
CA SER A 61 7.62 4.50 7.07
C SER A 61 6.29 5.10 7.54
N GLU A 62 5.54 5.71 6.63
CA GLU A 62 4.16 6.19 6.82
C GLU A 62 3.13 5.13 6.41
N GLN A 63 3.22 3.93 6.98
CA GLN A 63 2.31 2.83 6.64
C GLN A 63 0.99 2.97 7.41
N ILE A 64 -0.08 3.33 6.71
CA ILE A 64 -1.43 3.35 7.26
C ILE A 64 -2.00 1.94 7.12
N GLN A 65 -2.31 1.29 8.25
CA GLN A 65 -2.96 -0.02 8.23
C GLN A 65 -4.29 0.10 7.50
N LYS A 66 -4.50 -0.78 6.52
CA LYS A 66 -5.78 -0.86 5.82
C LYS A 66 -6.86 -1.17 6.87
N PRO A 67 -7.96 -0.39 6.93
CA PRO A 67 -9.03 -0.66 7.87
C PRO A 67 -9.50 -2.11 7.71
N GLY A 68 -9.46 -2.86 8.82
CA GLY A 68 -9.93 -4.23 8.88
C GLY A 68 -11.43 -4.33 8.61
N GLY A 69 -11.90 -5.56 8.41
CA GLY A 69 -13.27 -5.89 7.97
C GLY A 69 -14.43 -5.44 8.87
N ASP A 70 -14.18 -4.85 10.04
CA ASP A 70 -15.22 -4.28 10.91
C ASP A 70 -15.14 -2.74 11.03
N SER A 71 -14.05 -2.11 10.58
CA SER A 71 -13.79 -0.68 10.81
C SER A 71 -14.77 0.25 10.08
N HIS A 72 -15.41 -0.22 9.01
CA HIS A 72 -16.40 0.57 8.26
C HIS A 72 -17.69 0.78 9.05
N LYS A 73 -18.06 -0.14 9.95
CA LYS A 73 -19.27 -0.02 10.78
C LYS A 73 -19.18 1.15 11.76
N GLU A 74 -17.97 1.53 12.17
CA GLU A 74 -17.75 2.65 13.10
C GLU A 74 -17.86 4.01 12.42
N ILE A 75 -17.58 4.09 11.10
CA ILE A 75 -17.60 5.33 10.33
C ILE A 75 -19.04 5.70 9.93
N ASP A 76 -19.86 4.70 9.59
CA ASP A 76 -21.27 4.89 9.17
C ASP A 76 -22.22 5.19 10.36
N SER A 77 -21.74 5.08 11.59
CA SER A 77 -22.53 5.33 12.82
C SER A 77 -22.52 6.78 13.30
N TYR A 78 -21.92 7.71 12.53
CA TYR A 78 -21.78 9.13 12.85
C TYR A 78 -22.43 10.01 11.78
#